data_AF-A0A7R9UP98-F1
#
_entry.id   AF-A0A7R9UP98-F1
#
_cell.length_a   1.000
_cell.length_b   1.000
_cell.length_c   1.000
_cell.angle_alpha   90.00
_cell.angle_beta   90.00
_cell.angle_gamma   90.00
#
_symmetry.space_group_name_H-M   'P 1'
#
loop_
_entity.id
_entity.type
_entity.pdbx_description
1 polymer ?
#
loop_
_entity_poly.entity_id
_entity_poly.type
_entity_poly.pdbx_seq_one_letter_code
_entity_poly.pdbx_strand_id
1 'polypeptide(L)'
;EKPYFRLSAMPDPSTVRPPRVLADALEVVKRRWASDLDYDYAREQLKSIRQDLTVQLLHDDLAADVYETHARIAIEADDLGEFNTCQAQLQPLHAAGHHVRHAPEFCAYRVLYNS
;
A
#
# COMPACT_ATOMS: atom_id res chain seq x y z
N GLU A 1 37.07 -3.24 -2.93
CA GLU A 1 35.66 -3.49 -2.55
C GLU A 1 35.28 -2.61 -1.37
N LYS A 2 34.11 -1.97 -1.42
CA LYS A 2 33.58 -1.12 -0.34
C LYS A 2 32.65 -1.97 0.55
N PRO A 3 32.75 -1.90 1.88
CA PRO A 3 31.86 -2.64 2.76
C PRO A 3 30.42 -2.13 2.61
N TYR A 4 29.49 -3.06 2.41
CA TYR A 4 28.05 -2.85 2.39
C TYR A 4 27.58 -2.40 3.77
N PHE A 5 27.45 -1.09 3.95
CA PHE A 5 26.74 -0.54 5.09
C PHE A 5 25.24 -0.63 4.77
N ARG A 6 24.58 -1.71 5.23
CA ARG A 6 23.11 -1.73 5.26
C ARG A 6 22.68 -0.68 6.28
N LEU A 7 22.39 0.53 5.81
CA LEU A 7 21.58 1.50 6.54
C LEU A 7 20.14 1.01 6.56
N SER A 8 19.88 -0.02 7.36
CA SER A 8 18.56 -0.16 7.99
C SER A 8 18.49 0.86 9.13
N ALA A 9 18.56 2.15 8.81
CA ALA A 9 18.15 3.18 9.76
C ALA A 9 16.65 2.99 9.94
N MET A 10 16.25 2.47 11.10
CA MET A 10 14.84 2.49 11.49
C MET A 10 14.37 3.94 11.34
N PRO A 11 13.31 4.22 10.56
CA PRO A 11 12.77 5.56 10.46
C PRO A 11 12.47 6.02 11.89
N ASP A 12 12.97 7.21 12.24
CA ASP A 12 12.76 7.78 13.57
C ASP A 12 11.26 7.81 13.85
N PRO A 13 10.75 7.24 14.96
CA PRO A 13 9.33 7.24 15.30
C PRO A 13 8.71 8.64 15.30
N SER A 14 9.51 9.70 15.52
CA SER A 14 9.07 11.10 15.45
C SER A 14 8.83 11.61 14.03
N THR A 15 9.27 10.88 13.00
CA THR A 15 9.03 11.18 11.57
C THR A 15 7.82 10.45 11.00
N VAL A 16 7.22 9.54 11.77
CA VAL A 16 6.08 8.74 11.34
C VAL A 16 4.80 9.56 11.43
N ARG A 17 4.07 9.67 10.32
CA ARG A 17 2.82 10.45 10.27
C ARG A 17 1.71 9.78 11.08
N PRO A 18 0.90 10.54 11.85
CA PRO A 18 -0.22 9.98 12.59
C PRO A 18 -1.36 9.53 11.66
N PRO A 19 -2.27 8.63 12.10
CA PRO A 19 -3.29 8.01 11.25
C PRO A 19 -4.16 9.01 10.47
N ARG A 20 -4.58 10.12 11.09
CA ARG A 20 -5.38 11.15 10.42
C ARG A 20 -4.66 11.76 9.21
N VAL A 21 -3.34 11.97 9.33
CA VAL A 21 -2.52 12.56 8.26
C VAL A 21 -2.27 11.52 7.17
N LEU A 22 -2.16 10.24 7.53
CA LEU A 22 -2.06 9.15 6.57
C LEU A 22 -3.35 8.99 5.75
N ALA A 23 -4.52 9.14 6.38
CA ALA A 23 -5.81 9.14 5.69
C ALA A 23 -5.92 10.33 4.71
N ASP A 24 -5.57 11.54 5.16
CA ASP A 24 -5.56 12.72 4.30
C ASP A 24 -4.59 12.56 3.12
N ALA A 25 -3.40 11.98 3.37
CA ALA A 25 -2.41 11.71 2.35
C ALA A 25 -2.92 10.68 1.32
N LEU A 26 -3.59 9.62 1.76
CA LEU A 26 -4.22 8.63 0.88
C LEU A 26 -5.24 9.30 -0.05
N GLU A 27 -6.09 10.18 0.48
CA GLU A 27 -7.09 10.91 -0.32
C GLU A 27 -6.44 11.85 -1.34
N VAL A 28 -5.30 12.48 -1.01
CA VAL A 28 -4.52 13.25 -1.98
C VAL A 28 -3.99 12.35 -3.10
N VAL A 29 -3.45 11.18 -2.78
CA VAL A 29 -2.97 10.23 -3.79
C VAL A 29 -4.10 9.77 -4.69
N LYS A 30 -5.25 9.35 -4.14
CA LYS A 30 -6.42 8.93 -4.93
C LYS A 30 -6.89 10.02 -5.88
N ARG A 31 -7.02 11.27 -5.41
CA ARG A 31 -7.42 12.41 -6.25
C ARG A 31 -6.43 12.67 -7.38
N ARG A 32 -5.12 12.60 -7.08
CA ARG A 32 -4.08 12.88 -8.06
C ARG A 32 -3.92 11.76 -9.08
N TRP A 33 -4.09 10.50 -8.67
CA TRP A 33 -4.16 9.39 -9.61
C TRP A 33 -5.29 9.59 -10.61
N ALA A 34 -6.48 9.98 -10.14
CA ALA A 34 -7.64 10.22 -11.00
C ALA A 34 -7.47 11.40 -11.98
N SER A 35 -6.59 12.36 -11.70
CA SER A 35 -6.36 13.53 -12.56
C SER A 35 -5.17 13.37 -13.51
N ASP A 36 -4.05 12.87 -12.99
CA ASP A 36 -2.74 12.96 -13.64
C ASP A 36 -2.23 11.61 -14.13
N LEU A 37 -2.74 10.49 -13.59
CA LEU A 37 -2.26 9.12 -13.86
C LEU A 37 -0.73 8.96 -13.70
N ASP A 38 -0.12 9.76 -12.82
CA ASP A 38 1.31 9.69 -12.50
C ASP A 38 1.59 8.51 -11.56
N TYR A 39 1.97 7.38 -12.16
CA TYR A 39 2.18 6.12 -11.43
C TYR A 39 3.39 6.18 -10.50
N ASP A 40 4.49 6.79 -10.94
CA ASP A 40 5.70 6.89 -10.12
C ASP A 40 5.42 7.66 -8.83
N TYR A 41 4.71 8.80 -8.94
CA TYR A 41 4.26 9.54 -7.77
C TYR A 41 3.35 8.69 -6.87
N ALA A 42 2.30 8.08 -7.42
CA ALA A 42 1.34 7.30 -6.64
C ALA A 42 2.02 6.14 -5.90
N ARG A 43 2.88 5.40 -6.60
CA ARG A 43 3.67 4.28 -6.08
C ARG A 43 4.58 4.72 -4.93
N GLU A 44 5.34 5.80 -5.09
CA GLU A 44 6.24 6.30 -4.04
C GLU A 44 5.46 6.77 -2.80
N GLN A 45 4.36 7.51 -2.99
CA GLN A 45 3.56 7.98 -1.85
C GLN A 45 2.89 6.82 -1.11
N LEU A 46 2.32 5.84 -1.82
CA LEU A 46 1.68 4.68 -1.20
C LEU A 46 2.72 3.79 -0.50
N LYS A 47 3.94 3.66 -1.05
CA LYS A 47 5.06 3.02 -0.34
C LYS A 47 5.36 3.70 0.99
N SER A 48 5.46 5.03 0.96
CA SER A 48 5.72 5.83 2.15
C SER A 48 4.61 5.69 3.20
N ILE A 49 3.34 5.72 2.80
CA ILE A 49 2.20 5.54 3.71
C ILE A 49 2.21 4.12 4.32
N ARG A 50 2.43 3.06 3.53
CA ARG A 50 2.52 1.69 4.04
C ARG A 50 3.68 1.50 5.03
N GLN A 51 4.81 2.16 4.78
CA GLN A 51 5.94 2.14 5.71
C GLN A 51 5.54 2.72 7.07
N ASP A 52 4.86 3.86 7.09
CA ASP A 52 4.39 4.48 8.33
C ASP A 52 3.38 3.61 9.08
N LEU A 53 2.46 2.96 8.35
CA LEU A 53 1.50 2.01 8.94
C LEU A 53 2.21 0.81 9.57
N THR A 54 3.23 0.27 8.87
CA THR A 54 4.03 -0.85 9.35
C THR A 54 4.78 -0.49 10.63
N VAL A 55 5.40 0.69 10.68
CA VAL A 55 6.13 1.16 11.87
C VAL A 55 5.19 1.38 13.06
N GLN A 56 3.96 1.81 12.82
CA GLN A 56 2.93 1.97 13.85
C GLN A 56 2.20 0.66 14.21
N LEU A 57 2.49 -0.44 13.52
CA LEU A 57 1.80 -1.73 13.65
C LEU A 57 0.28 -1.60 13.46
N LEU A 58 -0.15 -0.70 12.57
CA LEU A 58 -1.55 -0.48 12.24
C LEU A 58 -2.02 -1.52 11.23
N HIS A 59 -3.02 -2.30 11.63
CA HIS A 59 -3.62 -3.36 10.83
C HIS A 59 -5.15 -3.21 10.88
N ASP A 60 -5.63 -2.02 10.54
CA ASP A 60 -7.03 -1.64 10.60
C ASP A 60 -7.60 -1.32 9.21
N ASP A 61 -8.80 -0.73 9.15
CA ASP A 61 -9.47 -0.37 7.89
C ASP A 61 -8.67 0.66 7.07
N LEU A 62 -7.91 1.56 7.72
CA LEU A 62 -7.04 2.49 7.01
C LEU A 62 -5.91 1.74 6.31
N ALA A 63 -5.30 0.77 7.01
CA ALA A 63 -4.28 -0.06 6.39
C ALA A 63 -4.84 -0.83 5.19
N ALA A 64 -6.02 -1.45 5.33
CA ALA A 64 -6.69 -2.13 4.23
C ALA A 64 -6.92 -1.18 3.04
N ASP A 65 -7.47 0.01 3.24
CA ASP A 65 -7.73 0.98 2.16
C ASP A 65 -6.46 1.40 1.42
N VAL A 66 -5.34 1.63 2.13
CA VAL A 66 -4.05 1.96 1.52
C VAL A 66 -3.55 0.81 0.65
N TYR A 67 -3.58 -0.43 1.16
CA TYR A 67 -3.11 -1.59 0.41
C TYR A 67 -4.02 -1.90 -0.79
N GLU A 68 -5.34 -1.78 -0.65
CA GLU A 68 -6.31 -1.97 -1.73
C GLU A 68 -6.11 -0.92 -2.83
N THR A 69 -5.97 0.35 -2.45
CA THR A 69 -5.72 1.45 -3.38
C THR A 69 -4.44 1.21 -4.17
N HIS A 70 -3.34 0.84 -3.49
CA HIS A 70 -2.07 0.59 -4.16
C HIS A 70 -2.12 -0.64 -5.07
N ALA A 71 -2.79 -1.71 -4.65
CA ALA A 71 -2.97 -2.90 -5.48
C ALA A 71 -3.75 -2.60 -6.76
N ARG A 72 -4.83 -1.79 -6.70
CA ARG A 72 -5.60 -1.36 -7.88
C ARG A 72 -4.75 -0.53 -8.84
N ILE A 73 -4.08 0.50 -8.33
CA ILE A 73 -3.20 1.37 -9.13
C ILE A 73 -2.07 0.56 -9.78
N ALA A 74 -1.48 -0.40 -9.06
CA ALA A 74 -0.43 -1.25 -9.59
C ALA A 74 -0.92 -2.15 -10.74
N ILE A 75 -2.14 -2.70 -10.66
CA ILE A 75 -2.75 -3.44 -11.78
C ILE A 75 -2.99 -2.52 -12.98
N GLU A 76 -3.56 -1.33 -12.75
CA GLU A 76 -3.82 -0.35 -13.81
C GLU A 76 -2.53 0.08 -14.54
N ALA A 77 -1.40 0.08 -13.84
CA ALA A 77 -0.07 0.39 -14.36
C ALA A 77 0.75 -0.83 -14.82
N ASP A 78 0.17 -2.04 -14.83
CA ASP A 78 0.83 -3.30 -15.21
C ASP A 78 2.04 -3.70 -14.32
N ASP A 79 2.10 -3.21 -13.07
CA ASP A 79 3.12 -3.55 -12.08
C ASP A 79 2.67 -4.71 -11.19
N LEU A 80 2.71 -5.92 -11.76
CA LEU A 80 2.32 -7.15 -11.06
C LEU A 80 3.20 -7.45 -9.83
N GLY A 81 4.45 -6.98 -9.80
CA GLY A 81 5.34 -7.17 -8.67
C GLY A 81 4.86 -6.40 -7.43
N GLU A 82 4.49 -5.14 -7.62
CA GLU A 82 3.93 -4.30 -6.56
C GLU A 82 2.54 -4.78 -6.13
N PHE A 83 1.71 -5.21 -7.09
CA PHE A 83 0.40 -5.83 -6.81
C PHE A 83 0.54 -7.05 -5.88
N ASN A 84 1.40 -8.01 -6.22
CA ASN A 84 1.61 -9.22 -5.42
C ASN A 84 2.11 -8.89 -4.00
N THR A 85 2.96 -7.86 -3.88
CA THR A 85 3.41 -7.37 -2.57
C THR A 85 2.24 -6.84 -1.74
N CYS A 86 1.34 -6.07 -2.34
CA CYS A 86 0.13 -5.58 -1.65
C CYS A 86 -0.80 -6.73 -1.28
N GLN A 87 -1.02 -7.68 -2.19
CA GLN A 87 -1.90 -8.82 -1.97
C GLN A 87 -1.49 -9.66 -0.76
N ALA A 88 -0.19 -9.93 -0.61
CA ALA A 88 0.32 -10.70 0.53
C ALA A 88 -0.02 -10.04 1.89
N GLN A 89 -0.08 -8.71 1.93
CA GLN A 89 -0.45 -7.93 3.12
C GLN A 89 -1.97 -7.80 3.29
N LEU A 90 -2.73 -7.77 2.19
CA LEU A 90 -4.20 -7.75 2.25
C LEU A 90 -4.79 -9.05 2.79
N GLN A 91 -4.16 -10.19 2.50
CA GLN A 91 -4.68 -11.49 2.94
C GLN A 91 -4.95 -11.58 4.46
N PRO A 92 -4.00 -11.24 5.36
CA PRO A 92 -4.27 -11.22 6.80
C PRO A 92 -5.27 -10.12 7.21
N LEU A 93 -5.26 -8.95 6.56
CA LEU A 93 -6.20 -7.86 6.87
C LEU A 93 -7.66 -8.24 6.56
N HIS A 94 -7.90 -8.84 5.39
CA HIS A 94 -9.21 -9.33 5.00
C HIS A 94 -9.66 -10.50 5.89
N ALA A 95 -8.74 -11.40 6.26
CA ALA A 95 -9.03 -12.50 7.19
C ALA A 95 -9.42 -12.00 8.59
N ALA A 96 -8.88 -10.86 9.02
CA ALA A 96 -9.22 -10.19 10.28
C ALA A 96 -10.55 -9.41 10.23
N GLY A 97 -11.18 -9.29 9.05
CA GLY A 97 -12.48 -8.65 8.90
C GLY A 97 -12.44 -7.20 8.39
N HIS A 98 -11.26 -6.67 8.05
CA HIS A 98 -11.13 -5.34 7.47
C HIS A 98 -11.52 -5.34 5.99
N HIS A 99 -12.40 -4.42 5.58
CA HIS A 99 -12.83 -4.23 4.18
C HIS A 99 -13.31 -5.51 3.44
N VAL A 100 -13.94 -6.46 4.16
CA VAL A 100 -14.40 -7.77 3.63
C VAL A 100 -15.25 -7.68 2.35
N ARG A 101 -15.94 -6.55 2.12
CA ARG A 101 -16.74 -6.33 0.90
C ARG A 101 -15.91 -6.28 -0.38
N HIS A 102 -14.64 -5.88 -0.30
CA HIS A 102 -13.74 -5.84 -1.45
C HIS A 102 -12.94 -7.15 -1.63
N ALA A 103 -12.94 -8.04 -0.64
CA ALA A 103 -12.23 -9.32 -0.71
C ALA A 103 -12.58 -10.18 -1.96
N PRO A 104 -13.84 -10.24 -2.45
CA PRO A 104 -14.17 -10.94 -3.70
C PRO A 104 -13.50 -10.34 -4.95
N GLU A 105 -13.35 -9.02 -5.02
CA GLU A 105 -12.68 -8.30 -6.11
C GLU A 105 -11.20 -8.71 -6.19
N PHE A 106 -10.50 -8.68 -5.05
CA PHE A 106 -9.09 -9.08 -4.98
C PHE A 106 -8.85 -10.58 -5.18
N CYS A 107 -9.82 -11.42 -4.78
CA CYS A 107 -9.78 -12.85 -5.11
C CYS A 107 -9.89 -13.09 -6.62
N ALA A 108 -10.74 -12.33 -7.32
CA ALA A 108 -10.86 -12.39 -8.77
C ALA A 108 -9.58 -11.93 -9.48
N TYR A 109 -8.94 -10.83 -9.04
CA TYR A 109 -7.65 -10.40 -9.59
C TYR A 109 -6.57 -11.46 -9.46
N ARG A 110 -6.50 -12.18 -8.33
CA ARG A 110 -5.55 -13.28 -8.18
C ARG A 110 -5.76 -14.40 -9.20
N VAL A 111 -7.00 -14.72 -9.55
CA VAL A 111 -7.26 -15.77 -10.54
C VAL A 111 -6.88 -15.30 -11.95
N LEU A 112 -7.13 -14.03 -12.27
CA LEU A 112 -6.90 -13.48 -13.61
C LEU A 112 -5.43 -13.16 -13.91
N TYR A 113 -4.68 -12.70 -12.91
CA TYR A 113 -3.32 -12.15 -13.11
C TYR A 113 -2.20 -13.02 -12.52
N ASN A 114 -2.51 -14.27 -12.16
CA ASN A 114 -1.55 -15.25 -11.62
C ASN A 114 -1.39 -16.48 -12.52
N SER A 115 -1.57 -16.31 -13.84
CA SER A 115 -1.37 -17.33 -14.88
C SER A 115 -0.11 -17.07 -15.69
#